data_AF-A0A955AV35-F1
#
_entry.id   AF-A0A955AV35-F1
#
_cell.length_a   1.000
_cell.length_b   1.000
_cell.length_c   1.000
_cell.angle_alpha   90.00
_cell.angle_beta   90.00
_cell.angle_gamma   90.00
#
_symmetry.space_group_name_H-M   'P 1'
#
loop_
_entity.id
_entity.type
_entity.pdbx_description
1 polymer ?
#
loop_
_entity_poly.entity_id
_entity_poly.type
_entity_poly.pdbx_seq_one_letter_code
_entity_poly.pdbx_strand_id
1 'polypeptide(L)'
;QLSKRMTQSGGKTMRRQLRHPDGSVMRTEFSISISTTLMFQTFRDERRPITVTGMLCQNRLQALQRVMEHEIIHLCEMLAWQVSNCSASRFQNLARVFFGHREHTHQLITPRERAFTEYGIRTGDQVTFRLDGQHLTGFVNRITKRATVLVEDPSGQPYSNGKRYRKFYVPISLLRPTGDARS
;
A
#
# COMPACT_ATOMS: atom_id res chain seq x y z
N GLN A 1 -15.35 1.41 5.83
CA GLN A 1 -15.45 0.50 4.66
C GLN A 1 -14.25 -0.44 4.64
N LEU A 2 -14.39 -1.62 4.02
CA LEU A 2 -13.30 -2.59 3.86
C LEU A 2 -12.75 -2.54 2.42
N SER A 3 -11.45 -2.27 2.27
CA SER A 3 -10.79 -2.11 0.98
C SER A 3 -9.94 -3.32 0.61
N LYS A 4 -10.25 -3.91 -0.55
CA LYS A 4 -9.44 -4.97 -1.17
C LYS A 4 -8.30 -4.44 -2.04
N ARG A 5 -8.23 -3.12 -2.27
CA ARG A 5 -7.31 -2.47 -3.21
C ARG A 5 -6.09 -1.82 -2.53
N MET A 6 -6.19 -1.55 -1.23
CA MET A 6 -5.13 -0.90 -0.47
C MET A 6 -4.03 -1.91 -0.12
N THR A 7 -2.80 -1.66 -0.58
CA THR A 7 -1.68 -2.62 -0.48
C THR A 7 -0.41 -2.02 0.12
N GLN A 8 -0.47 -0.79 0.65
CA GLN A 8 0.67 -0.09 1.25
C GLN A 8 0.34 0.39 2.65
N SER A 9 -0.88 0.88 2.86
CA SER A 9 -1.36 1.36 4.16
C SER A 9 -2.35 0.38 4.78
N GLY A 10 -2.31 0.24 6.10
CA GLY A 10 -3.28 -0.57 6.87
C GLY A 10 -4.67 0.04 6.88
N GLY A 11 -4.74 1.37 6.97
CA GLY A 11 -5.97 2.17 7.02
C GLY A 11 -5.85 3.44 6.19
N LYS A 12 -6.98 4.13 6.02
CA LYS A 12 -7.04 5.50 5.47
C LYS A 12 -8.33 6.20 5.89
N THR A 13 -8.17 7.35 6.54
CA THR A 13 -9.24 8.34 6.74
C THR A 13 -9.27 9.33 5.58
N MET A 14 -10.46 9.62 5.06
CA MET A 14 -10.69 10.58 3.99
C MET A 14 -11.79 11.56 4.36
N ARG A 15 -11.53 12.83 4.12
CA ARG A 15 -12.53 13.90 4.08
C ARG A 15 -12.89 14.21 2.63
N ARG A 16 -14.17 14.19 2.29
CA ARG A 16 -14.71 14.58 0.98
C ARG A 16 -15.67 15.73 1.16
N GLN A 17 -15.48 16.81 0.42
CA GLN A 17 -16.44 17.91 0.34
C GLN A 17 -17.21 17.78 -0.97
N LEU A 18 -18.51 17.58 -0.87
CA LEU A 18 -19.45 17.72 -1.97
C LEU A 18 -19.74 19.21 -2.13
N ARG A 19 -19.63 19.71 -3.35
CA ARG A 19 -19.75 21.13 -3.68
C ARG A 19 -20.90 21.33 -4.66
N HIS A 20 -21.56 22.48 -4.55
CA HIS A 20 -22.47 22.98 -5.57
C HIS A 20 -21.69 23.37 -6.83
N PRO A 21 -22.37 23.57 -7.99
CA PRO A 21 -21.73 24.07 -9.20
C PRO A 21 -21.04 25.43 -9.02
N ASP A 22 -21.52 26.25 -8.09
CA ASP A 22 -20.92 27.56 -7.73
C ASP A 22 -19.67 27.46 -6.84
N GLY A 23 -19.27 26.24 -6.46
CA GLY A 23 -18.09 25.96 -5.64
C GLY A 23 -18.32 25.99 -4.13
N SER A 24 -19.50 26.41 -3.66
CA SER A 24 -19.87 26.38 -2.23
C SER A 24 -19.98 24.95 -1.71
N VAL A 25 -19.66 24.74 -0.42
CA VAL A 25 -19.67 23.40 0.18
C VAL A 25 -21.10 23.02 0.56
N MET A 26 -21.64 21.99 -0.10
CA MET A 26 -22.95 21.42 0.20
C MET A 26 -22.89 20.50 1.42
N ARG A 27 -21.93 19.58 1.44
CA ARG A 27 -21.80 18.57 2.48
C ARG A 27 -20.35 18.14 2.65
N THR A 28 -19.94 17.93 3.90
CA THR A 28 -18.68 17.26 4.20
C THR A 28 -18.95 15.84 4.68
N GLU A 29 -18.26 14.88 4.08
CA GLU A 29 -18.34 13.47 4.42
C GLU A 29 -16.98 12.97 4.88
N PHE A 30 -16.99 12.10 5.89
CA PHE A 30 -15.81 11.43 6.40
C PHE A 30 -15.95 9.93 6.22
N SER A 31 -14.86 9.27 5.87
CA SER A 31 -14.84 7.82 5.74
C SER A 31 -13.52 7.26 6.23
N ILE A 32 -13.61 6.12 6.93
CA ILE A 32 -12.46 5.31 7.30
C ILE A 32 -12.51 4.04 6.46
N SER A 33 -11.38 3.72 5.82
CA SER A 33 -11.21 2.51 5.03
C SER A 33 -10.07 1.67 5.57
N ILE A 34 -10.27 0.36 5.69
CA ILE A 34 -9.24 -0.56 6.20
C ILE A 34 -8.84 -1.57 5.12
N SER A 35 -7.55 -1.90 5.03
CA SER A 35 -7.03 -2.86 4.06
C SER A 35 -7.31 -4.27 4.52
N THR A 36 -8.25 -4.96 3.87
CA THR A 36 -8.40 -6.39 4.09
C THR A 36 -7.19 -7.15 3.53
N THR A 37 -6.64 -6.70 2.41
CA THR A 37 -5.48 -7.33 1.78
C THR A 37 -4.30 -7.42 2.75
N LEU A 38 -3.90 -6.33 3.39
CA LEU A 38 -2.78 -6.34 4.34
C LEU A 38 -3.10 -7.11 5.62
N MET A 39 -4.33 -6.99 6.14
CA MET A 39 -4.74 -7.73 7.34
C MET A 39 -4.68 -9.24 7.14
N PHE A 40 -5.18 -9.75 6.00
CA PHE A 40 -5.12 -11.18 5.70
C PHE A 40 -3.71 -11.65 5.35
N GLN A 41 -2.95 -10.84 4.61
CA GLN A 41 -1.61 -11.22 4.16
C GLN A 41 -0.61 -11.28 5.31
N THR A 42 -0.65 -10.31 6.23
CA THR A 42 0.33 -10.19 7.31
C THR A 42 0.32 -11.41 8.24
N PHE A 43 -0.87 -11.94 8.54
CA PHE A 43 -1.08 -13.04 9.49
C PHE A 43 -1.43 -14.35 8.77
N ARG A 44 -0.74 -14.67 7.67
CA ARG A 44 -0.87 -15.95 6.94
C ARG A 44 0.32 -16.86 7.21
N ASP A 45 1.52 -16.31 7.08
CA ASP A 45 2.79 -17.03 7.22
C ASP A 45 3.77 -16.11 7.96
N GLU A 46 3.52 -15.85 9.25
CA GLU A 46 4.29 -14.87 10.04
C GLU A 46 5.74 -15.33 10.21
N ARG A 47 6.65 -14.68 9.46
CA ARG A 47 8.10 -14.93 9.54
C ARG A 47 8.82 -13.97 10.51
N ARG A 48 8.12 -12.96 11.00
CA ARG A 48 8.64 -11.95 11.93
C ARG A 48 7.53 -11.40 12.83
N PRO A 49 7.88 -10.83 14.00
CA PRO A 49 6.96 -10.08 14.82
C PRO A 49 6.30 -8.93 14.04
N ILE A 50 5.01 -8.73 14.26
CA ILE A 50 4.23 -7.67 13.62
C ILE A 50 3.96 -6.56 14.62
N THR A 51 4.41 -5.35 14.32
CA THR A 51 4.12 -4.16 15.11
C THR A 51 3.23 -3.19 14.34
N VAL A 52 2.29 -2.58 15.06
CA VAL A 52 1.43 -1.50 14.56
C VAL A 52 1.46 -0.42 15.62
N THR A 53 1.72 0.82 15.21
CA THR A 53 1.80 1.99 16.10
C THR A 53 2.76 1.80 17.28
N GLY A 54 3.86 1.08 17.03
CA GLY A 54 4.91 0.77 18.02
C GLY A 54 4.51 -0.31 19.05
N MET A 55 3.42 -1.04 18.79
CA MET A 55 2.92 -2.10 19.66
C MET A 55 2.90 -3.44 18.94
N LEU A 56 3.36 -4.50 19.63
CA LEU A 56 3.31 -5.86 19.13
C LEU A 56 1.85 -6.32 18.95
N CYS A 57 1.60 -7.00 17.83
CA CYS A 57 0.32 -7.60 17.48
C CYS A 57 0.51 -9.12 17.36
N GLN A 58 -0.19 -9.88 18.19
CA GLN A 58 -0.17 -11.35 18.16
C GLN A 58 -1.13 -11.94 17.14
N ASN A 59 -2.11 -11.15 16.70
CA ASN A 59 -3.11 -11.60 15.74
C ASN A 59 -3.66 -10.44 14.93
N ARG A 60 -4.42 -10.81 13.90
CA ARG A 60 -5.03 -9.87 12.96
C ARG A 60 -6.02 -8.91 13.61
N LEU A 61 -6.74 -9.34 14.64
CA LEU A 61 -7.70 -8.48 15.33
C LEU A 61 -6.98 -7.34 16.07
N GLN A 62 -5.88 -7.66 16.75
CA GLN A 62 -5.04 -6.68 17.43
C GLN A 62 -4.45 -5.64 16.45
N ALA A 63 -3.98 -6.08 15.29
CA ALA A 63 -3.49 -5.17 14.25
C ALA A 63 -4.62 -4.31 13.66
N LEU A 64 -5.78 -4.93 13.38
CA LEU A 64 -6.96 -4.22 12.88
C LEU A 64 -7.41 -3.12 13.85
N GLN A 65 -7.50 -3.43 15.14
CA GLN A 65 -7.91 -2.48 16.16
C GLN A 65 -6.97 -1.27 16.21
N ARG A 66 -5.65 -1.51 16.23
CA ARG A 66 -4.64 -0.44 16.27
C ARG A 66 -4.65 0.45 15.03
N VAL A 67 -4.84 -0.14 13.85
CA VAL A 67 -5.05 0.63 12.62
C VAL A 67 -6.32 1.47 12.73
N MET A 68 -7.42 0.90 13.22
CA MET A 68 -8.67 1.64 13.39
C MET A 68 -8.52 2.81 14.38
N GLU A 69 -7.88 2.59 15.52
CA GLU A 69 -7.54 3.64 16.50
C GLU A 69 -6.75 4.77 15.85
N HIS A 70 -5.74 4.43 15.04
CA HIS A 70 -4.95 5.40 14.27
C HIS A 70 -5.83 6.26 13.34
N GLU A 71 -6.72 5.61 12.59
CA GLU A 71 -7.63 6.30 11.67
C GLU A 71 -8.70 7.14 12.40
N ILE A 72 -9.12 6.74 13.61
CA ILE A 72 -10.02 7.53 14.47
C ILE A 72 -9.35 8.83 14.90
N ILE A 73 -8.07 8.81 15.26
CA ILE A 73 -7.35 10.04 15.61
C ILE A 73 -7.27 10.98 14.41
N HIS A 74 -7.02 10.44 13.21
CA HIS A 74 -7.08 11.23 11.98
C HIS A 74 -8.45 11.89 11.81
N LEU A 75 -9.54 11.15 12.06
CA LEU A 75 -10.89 11.70 12.01
C LEU A 75 -11.09 12.81 13.05
N CYS A 76 -10.69 12.59 14.30
CA CYS A 76 -10.77 13.60 15.36
C CYS A 76 -10.02 14.88 14.98
N GLU A 77 -8.79 14.77 14.45
CA GLU A 77 -8.03 15.94 14.01
C GLU A 77 -8.72 16.67 12.85
N MET A 78 -9.28 15.95 11.88
CA MET A 78 -10.00 16.57 10.78
C MET A 78 -11.31 17.25 11.23
N LEU A 79 -12.00 16.71 12.22
CA LEU A 79 -13.21 17.32 12.78
C LEU A 79 -12.88 18.60 13.55
N ALA A 80 -11.81 18.59 14.36
CA ALA A 80 -11.44 19.73 15.19
C ALA A 80 -10.66 20.82 14.44
N TRP A 81 -9.77 20.45 13.50
CA TRP A 81 -8.84 21.37 12.84
C TRP A 81 -8.85 21.31 11.32
N GLN A 82 -9.73 20.53 10.69
CA GLN A 82 -9.84 20.41 9.23
C GLN A 82 -8.60 19.83 8.51
N VAL A 83 -7.53 19.54 9.24
CA VAL A 83 -6.29 18.94 8.74
C VAL A 83 -5.78 17.93 9.74
N SER A 84 -5.04 16.95 9.27
CA SER A 84 -4.44 15.93 10.13
C SER A 84 -3.08 15.49 9.60
N ASN A 85 -2.16 15.19 10.52
CA ASN A 85 -0.81 14.73 10.18
C ASN A 85 -0.30 13.80 11.28
N CYS A 86 -0.15 12.51 10.97
CA CYS A 86 0.25 11.50 11.96
C CYS A 86 1.70 11.64 12.44
N SER A 87 2.56 12.32 11.68
CA SER A 87 3.91 12.63 12.10
C SER A 87 3.99 13.87 12.99
N ALA A 88 2.93 14.69 13.10
CA ALA A 88 2.93 15.88 13.95
C ALA A 88 2.77 15.53 15.45
N SER A 89 3.35 16.37 16.32
CA SER A 89 3.36 16.16 17.77
C SER A 89 1.96 16.06 18.37
N ARG A 90 1.00 16.86 17.87
CA ARG A 90 -0.39 16.84 18.32
C ARG A 90 -1.04 15.47 18.10
N PHE A 91 -0.96 14.93 16.88
CA PHE A 91 -1.48 13.60 16.60
C PHE A 91 -0.83 12.54 17.48
N GLN A 92 0.50 12.53 17.55
CA GLN A 92 1.23 11.53 18.34
C GLN A 92 0.89 11.63 19.84
N ASN A 93 0.64 12.84 20.35
CA ASN A 93 0.17 13.04 21.72
C ASN A 93 -1.22 12.44 21.93
N LEU A 94 -2.18 12.75 21.07
CA LEU A 94 -3.53 12.17 21.14
C LEU A 94 -3.47 10.63 21.05
N ALA A 95 -2.67 10.09 20.13
CA ALA A 95 -2.49 8.65 19.95
C ALA A 95 -1.97 7.95 21.21
N ARG A 96 -0.97 8.55 21.84
CA ARG A 96 -0.38 8.05 23.08
C ARG A 96 -1.37 8.15 24.25
N VAL A 97 -2.07 9.27 24.39
CA VAL A 97 -2.99 9.51 25.53
C VAL A 97 -4.22 8.62 25.44
N PHE A 98 -4.85 8.51 24.27
CA PHE A 98 -6.08 7.74 24.13
C PHE A 98 -5.85 6.24 24.00
N PHE A 99 -4.77 5.82 23.32
CA PHE A 99 -4.59 4.42 22.92
C PHE A 99 -3.22 3.84 23.25
N GLY A 100 -2.32 4.61 23.88
CA GLY A 100 -0.99 4.13 24.26
C GLY A 100 -0.03 3.92 23.08
N HIS A 101 -0.33 4.48 21.89
CA HIS A 101 0.53 4.34 20.71
C HIS A 101 1.92 4.93 20.97
N ARG A 102 2.96 4.25 20.46
CA ARG A 102 4.38 4.64 20.63
C ARG A 102 5.00 5.14 19.33
N GLU A 103 4.43 4.76 18.20
CA GLU A 103 4.84 5.19 16.86
C GLU A 103 3.59 5.51 16.03
N HIS A 104 3.78 6.20 14.90
CA HIS A 104 2.71 6.54 13.96
C HIS A 104 2.72 5.69 12.68
N THR A 105 3.65 4.76 12.56
CA THR A 105 3.79 3.86 11.41
C THR A 105 3.33 2.45 11.75
N HIS A 106 3.26 1.58 10.74
CA HIS A 106 2.97 0.16 10.92
C HIS A 106 3.98 -0.69 10.15
N GLN A 107 4.22 -1.90 10.64
CA GLN A 107 5.09 -2.88 10.00
C GLN A 107 4.28 -4.05 9.43
N LEU A 108 3.08 -3.79 8.90
CA LEU A 108 2.30 -4.79 8.16
C LEU A 108 3.06 -5.26 6.91
N ILE A 109 2.95 -6.56 6.60
CA ILE A 109 3.66 -7.15 5.45
C ILE A 109 2.96 -6.73 4.16
N THR A 110 3.66 -5.94 3.35
CA THR A 110 3.14 -5.47 2.06
C THR A 110 3.38 -6.48 0.94
N PRO A 111 2.63 -6.44 -0.17
CA PRO A 111 2.93 -7.29 -1.32
C PRO A 111 4.32 -7.07 -1.92
N ARG A 112 4.90 -5.87 -1.75
CA ARG A 112 6.29 -5.58 -2.16
C ARG A 112 7.29 -6.33 -1.29
N GLU A 113 7.14 -6.24 0.03
CA GLU A 113 7.99 -6.97 0.97
C GLU A 113 7.91 -8.47 0.69
N ARG A 114 6.69 -8.99 0.51
CA ARG A 114 6.48 -10.39 0.14
C ARG A 114 7.14 -10.78 -1.17
N ALA A 115 6.97 -9.98 -2.22
CA ALA A 115 7.60 -10.25 -3.52
C ALA A 115 9.12 -10.36 -3.40
N PHE A 116 9.72 -9.53 -2.57
CA PHE A 116 11.14 -9.58 -2.32
C PHE A 116 11.54 -10.81 -1.49
N THR A 117 10.85 -11.08 -0.38
CA THR A 117 11.22 -12.18 0.53
C THR A 117 10.90 -13.58 0.00
N GLU A 118 9.89 -13.73 -0.86
CA GLU A 118 9.50 -15.02 -1.43
C GLU A 118 10.09 -15.27 -2.82
N TYR A 119 10.28 -14.22 -3.64
CA TYR A 119 10.68 -14.38 -5.05
C TYR A 119 11.94 -13.58 -5.42
N GLY A 120 12.51 -12.81 -4.50
CA GLY A 120 13.67 -11.96 -4.78
C GLY A 120 13.38 -10.80 -5.75
N ILE A 121 12.11 -10.42 -5.94
CA ILE A 121 11.69 -9.43 -6.94
C ILE A 121 11.30 -8.10 -6.29
N ARG A 122 11.85 -7.01 -6.83
CA ARG A 122 11.57 -5.62 -6.45
C ARG A 122 11.05 -4.82 -7.64
N THR A 123 10.48 -3.65 -7.35
CA THR A 123 10.19 -2.66 -8.40
C THR A 123 11.51 -2.16 -8.99
N GLY A 124 11.58 -2.11 -10.31
CA GLY A 124 12.77 -1.76 -11.09
C GLY A 124 13.57 -2.98 -11.56
N ASP A 125 13.29 -4.18 -11.08
CA ASP A 125 14.02 -5.37 -11.51
C ASP A 125 13.61 -5.79 -12.92
N GLN A 126 14.60 -6.28 -13.68
CA GLN A 126 14.34 -6.91 -14.96
C GLN A 126 13.91 -8.37 -14.73
N VAL A 127 12.84 -8.76 -15.40
CA VAL A 127 12.20 -10.06 -15.25
C VAL A 127 11.80 -10.62 -16.60
N THR A 128 11.78 -11.94 -16.70
CA THR A 128 11.22 -12.68 -17.83
C THR A 128 10.01 -13.50 -17.39
N PHE A 129 9.05 -13.67 -18.29
CA PHE A 129 7.86 -14.48 -18.10
C PHE A 129 7.33 -15.02 -19.43
N ARG A 130 6.50 -16.06 -19.38
CA ARG A 130 5.86 -16.62 -20.58
C ARG A 130 4.42 -16.14 -20.71
N LEU A 131 4.03 -15.74 -21.93
CA LEU A 131 2.67 -15.41 -22.30
C LEU A 131 2.41 -15.92 -23.71
N ASP A 132 1.32 -16.67 -23.90
CA ASP A 132 0.93 -17.24 -25.20
C ASP A 132 2.09 -17.96 -25.93
N GLY A 133 2.87 -18.73 -25.18
CA GLY A 133 4.02 -19.49 -25.66
C GLY A 133 5.32 -18.68 -25.84
N GLN A 134 5.23 -17.35 -25.88
CA GLN A 134 6.38 -16.44 -26.07
C GLN A 134 7.04 -16.09 -24.74
N HIS A 135 8.36 -15.89 -24.76
CA HIS A 135 9.11 -15.33 -23.64
C HIS A 135 9.17 -13.81 -23.80
N LEU A 136 8.69 -13.10 -22.80
CA LEU A 136 8.72 -11.64 -22.75
C LEU A 136 9.67 -11.21 -21.64
N THR A 137 10.46 -10.18 -21.92
CA THR A 137 11.40 -9.59 -20.96
C THR A 137 11.07 -8.12 -20.79
N GLY A 138 11.03 -7.66 -19.54
CA GLY A 138 10.72 -6.29 -19.21
C GLY A 138 11.11 -5.98 -17.79
N PHE A 139 10.72 -4.81 -17.28
CA PHE A 139 11.01 -4.41 -15.91
C PHE A 139 9.75 -4.26 -15.06
N VAL A 140 9.87 -4.57 -13.78
CA VAL A 140 8.77 -4.48 -12.82
C VAL A 140 8.51 -3.00 -12.48
N ASN A 141 7.41 -2.45 -12.97
CA ASN A 141 7.03 -1.06 -12.69
C ASN A 141 6.26 -0.89 -11.38
N ARG A 142 5.45 -1.90 -11.01
CA ARG A 142 4.66 -1.85 -9.76
C ARG A 142 4.38 -3.23 -9.24
N ILE A 143 4.39 -3.39 -7.92
CA ILE A 143 3.99 -4.62 -7.25
C ILE A 143 2.73 -4.35 -6.40
N THR A 144 1.68 -5.13 -6.67
CA THR A 144 0.44 -5.19 -5.90
C THR A 144 0.12 -6.66 -5.63
N LYS A 145 -1.13 -7.11 -5.82
CA LYS A 145 -1.46 -8.55 -5.90
C LYS A 145 -0.81 -9.21 -7.12
N ARG A 146 -0.58 -8.44 -8.19
CA ARG A 146 0.17 -8.82 -9.39
C ARG A 146 1.27 -7.78 -9.61
N ALA A 147 2.31 -8.17 -10.34
CA ALA A 147 3.30 -7.25 -10.87
C ALA A 147 2.77 -6.61 -12.15
N THR A 148 2.96 -5.30 -12.30
CA THR A 148 2.88 -4.63 -13.58
C THR A 148 4.28 -4.63 -14.18
N VAL A 149 4.47 -5.35 -15.28
CA VAL A 149 5.73 -5.41 -16.04
C VAL A 149 5.59 -4.55 -17.29
N LEU A 150 6.61 -3.73 -17.55
CA LEU A 150 6.72 -2.93 -18.77
C LEU A 150 7.69 -3.62 -19.71
N VAL A 151 7.19 -4.01 -20.88
CA VAL A 151 7.96 -4.64 -21.96
C VAL A 151 8.08 -3.63 -23.08
N GLU A 152 9.30 -3.39 -23.56
CA GLU A 152 9.56 -2.42 -24.63
C GLU A 152 8.87 -2.86 -25.91
N ASP A 153 8.12 -1.96 -26.52
CA ASP A 153 7.30 -2.25 -27.70
C ASP A 153 7.10 -0.95 -28.50
N PRO A 154 7.50 -0.89 -29.78
CA PRO A 154 7.32 0.29 -30.63
C PRO A 154 5.85 0.75 -30.75
N SER A 155 4.90 -0.19 -30.65
CA SER A 155 3.46 0.11 -30.64
C SER A 155 2.92 0.49 -29.25
N GLY A 156 3.76 0.44 -28.21
CA GLY A 156 3.40 0.70 -26.82
C GLY A 156 3.09 2.17 -26.53
N GLN A 157 2.74 2.44 -25.27
CA GLN A 157 2.53 3.80 -24.77
C GLN A 157 3.89 4.49 -24.55
N PRO A 158 4.05 5.78 -24.94
CA PRO A 158 5.27 6.53 -24.64
C PRO A 158 5.42 6.79 -23.15
N TYR A 159 6.66 6.77 -22.67
CA TYR A 159 7.04 7.04 -21.28
C TYR A 159 8.06 8.18 -21.22
N SER A 160 8.25 8.75 -20.03
CA SER A 160 9.14 9.89 -19.78
C SER A 160 10.61 9.66 -20.12
N ASN A 161 11.03 8.40 -20.26
CA ASN A 161 12.38 8.02 -20.70
C ASN A 161 12.54 7.95 -22.24
N GLY A 162 11.56 8.45 -23.00
CA GLY A 162 11.57 8.45 -24.47
C GLY A 162 11.25 7.11 -25.12
N LYS A 163 11.12 6.03 -24.34
CA LYS A 163 10.79 4.69 -24.83
C LYS A 163 9.29 4.41 -24.79
N ARG A 164 8.88 3.35 -25.50
CA ARG A 164 7.49 2.90 -25.59
C ARG A 164 7.32 1.52 -24.97
N TYR A 165 6.26 1.34 -24.20
CA TYR A 165 6.05 0.11 -23.44
C TYR A 165 4.62 -0.40 -23.53
N ARG A 166 4.49 -1.74 -23.57
CA ARG A 166 3.24 -2.45 -23.31
C ARG A 166 3.21 -2.91 -21.85
N LYS A 167 2.06 -2.75 -21.20
CA LYS A 167 1.83 -3.14 -19.80
C LYS A 167 1.31 -4.56 -19.71
N PHE A 168 1.93 -5.37 -18.87
CA PHE A 168 1.47 -6.71 -18.54
C PHE A 168 1.20 -6.83 -17.04
N TYR A 169 0.08 -7.46 -16.67
CA TYR A 169 -0.26 -7.74 -15.28
C TYR A 169 0.00 -9.21 -14.99
N VAL A 170 1.15 -9.53 -14.40
CA VAL A 170 1.65 -10.91 -14.26
C VAL A 170 1.64 -11.32 -12.78
N PRO A 171 1.20 -12.55 -12.44
CA PRO A 171 1.40 -13.09 -11.08
C PRO A 171 2.90 -13.15 -10.78
N ILE A 172 3.30 -12.75 -9.57
CA ILE A 172 4.72 -12.66 -9.21
C ILE A 172 5.41 -14.03 -9.30
N SER A 173 4.68 -15.09 -8.97
CA SER A 173 5.15 -16.48 -9.06
C SER A 173 5.48 -16.96 -10.48
N LEU A 174 5.06 -16.24 -11.53
CA LEU A 174 5.40 -16.55 -12.92
C LEU A 174 6.58 -15.73 -13.44
N LEU A 175 7.07 -14.76 -12.66
CA LEU A 175 8.22 -13.95 -13.02
C LEU A 175 9.51 -14.66 -12.62
N ARG A 176 10.54 -14.53 -13.46
CA ARG A 176 11.90 -14.95 -13.15
C ARG A 176 12.84 -13.74 -13.26
N PRO A 177 13.64 -13.43 -12.24
CA PRO A 177 14.71 -12.44 -12.37
C PRO A 177 15.67 -12.84 -13.49
N THR A 178 16.16 -11.88 -14.28
CA THR A 178 17.08 -12.18 -15.39
C THR A 178 18.56 -12.28 -14.99
N GLY A 179 18.88 -12.32 -13.69
CA GLY A 179 20.20 -12.73 -13.22
C GLY A 179 21.26 -11.65 -13.03
N ASP A 180 20.94 -10.37 -13.26
CA ASP A 180 21.87 -9.30 -12.87
C ASP A 180 21.60 -8.88 -11.42
N ALA A 181 22.33 -9.55 -10.52
CA ALA A 181 22.61 -8.98 -9.20
C ALA A 181 23.24 -7.61 -9.43
N ARG A 182 22.51 -6.55 -9.11
CA ARG A 182 23.04 -5.19 -9.11
C ARG A 182 24.27 -5.17 -8.21
N SER A 183 25.41 -4.84 -8.80
CA SER A 183 26.61 -4.35 -8.12
C SER A 183 26.35 -3.05 -7.37
#